data_AF-Q72LI2-F1
#
_entry.id   AF-Q72LI2-F1
#
_cell.length_a   1.000
_cell.length_b   1.000
_cell.length_c   1.000
_cell.angle_alpha   90.00
_cell.angle_beta   90.00
_cell.angle_gamma   90.00
#
_symmetry.space_group_name_H-M   'P 1'
#
loop_
_entity.id
_entity.type
_entity.pdbx_description
1 polymer ?
#
loop_
_entity_poly.entity_id
_entity_poly.type
_entity_poly.pdbx_seq_one_letter_code
_entity_poly.pdbx_strand_id
1 'polypeptide(L)'
;MDEKDVATQPQETGQNPRLSGQDEDPGRPEGAEAPPSEGALAPHARRSEAVGPKPPAPGGKLLSLKGDRAFQRLRKGRAGRGRYVSVKWLPAAELRVGIVVSKKVGKAVVRNKVKRRLREILRRLHLPQAHLLVVASPEAREADFAELFRDVVRALRKSGLVQ
;
A
#
# COMPACT_ATOMS: atom_id res chain seq x y z
N MET A 1 -19.21 -42.09 -47.73
CA MET A 1 -18.24 -41.00 -47.57
C MET A 1 -18.23 -40.64 -46.09
N ASP A 2 -17.80 -41.56 -45.21
CA ASP A 2 -16.39 -41.88 -44.88
C ASP A 2 -15.74 -40.63 -44.25
N GLU A 3 -15.13 -40.60 -43.06
CA GLU A 3 -14.37 -41.65 -42.40
C GLU A 3 -14.05 -41.22 -40.94
N LYS A 4 -14.41 -42.10 -39.99
CA LYS A 4 -13.67 -42.64 -38.82
C LYS A 4 -13.05 -41.75 -37.72
N ASP A 5 -13.43 -42.18 -36.52
CA ASP A 5 -12.89 -42.01 -35.18
C ASP A 5 -11.39 -42.27 -35.03
N VAL A 6 -10.74 -41.55 -34.10
CA VAL A 6 -9.71 -42.11 -33.20
C VAL A 6 -9.85 -41.48 -31.81
N ALA A 7 -10.19 -42.33 -30.85
CA ALA A 7 -10.13 -42.09 -29.41
C ALA A 7 -8.77 -42.58 -28.85
N THR A 8 -8.22 -41.87 -27.87
CA THR A 8 -7.28 -42.45 -26.89
C THR A 8 -7.56 -41.85 -25.50
N GLN A 9 -7.82 -42.75 -24.55
CA GLN A 9 -8.19 -42.55 -23.15
C GLN A 9 -6.97 -42.25 -22.24
N PRO A 10 -7.19 -41.75 -20.99
CA PRO A 10 -6.12 -41.35 -20.07
C PRO A 10 -5.55 -42.53 -19.26
N GLN A 11 -4.28 -42.46 -18.88
CA GLN A 11 -3.62 -43.42 -17.99
C GLN A 11 -3.27 -42.80 -16.62
N GLU A 12 -3.57 -43.59 -15.60
CA GLU A 12 -3.48 -43.32 -14.17
C GLU A 12 -2.08 -43.58 -13.56
N THR A 13 -1.96 -43.15 -12.30
CA THR A 13 -1.21 -43.78 -11.18
C THR A 13 0.31 -43.67 -11.11
N GLY A 14 0.76 -43.11 -9.98
CA GLY A 14 2.15 -43.18 -9.51
C GLY A 14 2.41 -42.44 -8.20
N GLN A 15 1.81 -42.93 -7.10
CA GLN A 15 2.38 -43.10 -5.75
C GLN A 15 3.32 -42.01 -5.15
N ASN A 16 2.82 -41.27 -4.15
CA ASN A 16 3.60 -40.86 -2.94
C ASN A 16 4.05 -42.15 -2.20
N PRO A 17 5.18 -42.24 -1.45
CA PRO A 17 5.55 -41.32 -0.35
C PRO A 17 7.06 -41.17 -0.04
N ARG A 18 7.52 -40.00 0.46
CA ARG A 18 8.73 -39.90 1.33
C ARG A 18 8.59 -38.76 2.34
N LEU A 19 8.29 -39.13 3.58
CA LEU A 19 8.51 -38.36 4.81
C LEU A 19 10.03 -38.25 5.09
N SER A 20 10.56 -37.10 5.54
CA SER A 20 11.54 -36.99 6.65
C SER A 20 12.04 -35.55 6.90
N GLY A 21 12.25 -35.21 8.19
CA GLY A 21 12.97 -34.03 8.74
C GLY A 21 12.06 -32.86 9.10
N GLN A 22 11.56 -32.64 10.33
CA GLN A 22 12.23 -32.48 11.64
C GLN A 22 13.40 -31.49 11.60
N ASP A 23 13.11 -30.22 11.89
CA ASP A 23 14.00 -29.31 12.64
C ASP A 23 13.16 -28.11 13.10
N GLU A 24 12.66 -28.25 14.33
CA GLU A 24 12.04 -27.19 15.12
C GLU A 24 13.17 -26.33 15.70
N ASP A 25 13.18 -25.04 15.40
CA ASP A 25 14.12 -24.08 16.01
C ASP A 25 13.39 -23.40 17.20
N PRO A 26 13.73 -23.74 18.46
CA PRO A 26 13.11 -23.15 19.64
C PRO A 26 13.68 -21.76 19.93
N GLY A 27 12.87 -20.95 20.61
CA GLY A 27 13.07 -19.51 20.81
C GLY A 27 14.44 -19.06 21.30
N ARG A 28 14.81 -17.86 20.87
CA ARG A 28 15.92 -17.09 21.43
C ARG A 28 15.60 -16.66 22.86
N PRO A 29 16.45 -16.99 23.85
CA PRO A 29 16.23 -16.66 25.25
C PRO A 29 16.55 -15.19 25.57
N GLU A 30 15.88 -14.71 26.62
CA GLU A 30 16.10 -13.45 27.32
C GLU A 30 17.57 -13.19 27.62
N GLY A 31 18.02 -11.97 27.27
CA GLY A 31 19.33 -11.45 27.63
C GLY A 31 19.20 -10.29 28.60
N ALA A 32 19.53 -10.57 29.86
CA ALA A 32 20.18 -9.72 30.84
C ALA A 32 19.62 -8.31 31.10
N GLU A 33 18.77 -8.26 32.14
CA GLU A 33 18.82 -7.34 33.28
C GLU A 33 19.97 -6.31 33.29
N ALA A 34 19.61 -5.03 33.37
CA ALA A 34 20.47 -3.95 33.83
C ALA A 34 19.70 -3.06 34.84
N PRO A 35 20.36 -2.60 35.92
CA PRO A 35 19.74 -2.23 37.20
C PRO A 35 19.06 -0.84 37.21
N PRO A 36 18.24 -0.53 38.24
CA PRO A 36 17.46 0.70 38.30
C PRO A 36 18.38 1.89 38.55
N SER A 37 18.42 2.84 37.62
CA SER A 37 19.03 4.15 37.85
C SER A 37 17.94 5.15 38.22
N GLU A 38 17.85 5.34 39.53
CA GLU A 38 17.20 6.46 40.21
C GLU A 38 17.69 7.79 39.62
N GLY A 39 16.78 8.63 39.14
CA GLY A 39 17.14 9.84 38.39
C GLY A 39 16.01 10.84 38.25
N ALA A 40 15.80 11.60 39.32
CA ALA A 40 15.21 12.95 39.37
C ALA A 40 13.78 13.17 38.83
N LEU A 41 12.86 13.36 39.79
CA LEU A 41 11.65 14.17 39.65
C LEU A 41 11.94 15.48 38.89
N ALA A 42 11.37 15.63 37.70
CA ALA A 42 11.23 16.94 37.06
C ALA A 42 9.77 17.42 37.24
N PRO A 43 9.57 18.64 37.75
CA PRO A 43 8.25 19.16 38.08
C PRO A 43 7.46 19.51 36.82
N HIS A 44 6.14 19.36 36.94
CA HIS A 44 5.09 19.65 35.97
C HIS A 44 5.36 20.86 35.06
N ALA A 45 5.99 20.61 33.90
CA ALA A 45 6.08 21.57 32.83
C ALA A 45 4.74 21.58 32.07
N ARG A 46 3.97 22.65 32.27
CA ARG A 46 2.90 23.08 31.37
C ARG A 46 3.49 23.28 29.96
N ARG A 47 3.47 22.26 29.10
CA ARG A 47 3.83 22.35 27.67
C ARG A 47 2.55 22.15 26.88
N SER A 48 1.96 23.25 26.42
CA SER A 48 2.25 23.86 25.12
C SER A 48 1.72 22.99 23.99
N GLU A 49 0.78 23.60 23.27
CA GLU A 49 -0.07 23.05 22.23
C GLU A 49 0.67 22.07 21.33
N ALA A 50 0.15 20.84 21.25
CA ALA A 50 0.65 19.83 20.33
C ALA A 50 0.39 20.30 18.89
N VAL A 51 1.34 21.08 18.35
CA VAL A 51 1.53 21.22 16.91
C VAL A 51 1.74 19.80 16.40
N GLY A 52 0.69 19.24 15.80
CA GLY A 52 0.74 17.91 15.20
C GLY A 52 1.95 17.80 14.27
N PRO A 53 2.47 16.58 14.03
CA PRO A 53 3.71 16.43 13.29
C PRO A 53 3.61 17.16 11.93
N LYS A 54 4.68 17.86 11.54
CA LYS A 54 4.72 18.55 10.25
C LYS A 54 4.59 17.50 9.13
N PRO A 55 3.81 17.75 8.05
CA PRO A 55 3.81 16.84 6.90
C PRO A 55 5.25 16.65 6.38
N PRO A 56 5.61 15.45 5.89
CA PRO A 56 6.96 15.21 5.40
C PRO A 56 7.29 16.20 4.28
N ALA A 57 8.51 16.74 4.31
CA ALA A 57 8.99 17.62 3.26
C ALA A 57 8.87 16.94 1.88
N PRO A 58 8.51 17.70 0.82
CA PRO A 58 8.47 17.17 -0.54
C PRO A 58 9.81 16.49 -0.87
N GLY A 59 9.77 15.28 -1.41
CA GLY A 59 10.98 14.48 -1.71
C GLY A 59 11.29 13.33 -0.74
N GLY A 60 10.72 13.32 0.47
CA GLY A 60 10.90 12.25 1.45
C GLY A 60 10.45 10.86 0.98
N LYS A 61 10.92 9.80 1.66
CA LYS A 61 10.43 8.43 1.43
C LYS A 61 8.95 8.35 1.84
N LEU A 62 8.07 8.02 0.89
CA LEU A 62 6.65 7.84 1.16
C LEU A 62 6.42 6.59 2.02
N LEU A 63 5.79 6.74 3.20
CA LEU A 63 5.46 5.60 4.05
C LEU A 63 4.36 4.77 3.41
N SER A 64 4.51 3.44 3.42
CA SER A 64 3.50 2.54 2.87
C SER A 64 2.40 2.29 3.89
N LEU A 65 1.14 2.36 3.46
CA LEU A 65 0.02 1.83 4.22
C LEU A 65 0.11 0.30 4.25
N LYS A 66 0.14 -0.30 5.44
CA LYS A 66 0.24 -1.75 5.66
C LYS A 66 -0.94 -2.24 6.50
N GLY A 67 -1.37 -3.47 6.25
CA GLY A 67 -2.38 -4.18 7.04
C GLY A 67 -3.83 -3.93 6.60
N ASP A 68 -4.61 -5.01 6.52
CA ASP A 68 -5.98 -4.98 5.99
C ASP A 68 -6.91 -4.07 6.80
N ARG A 69 -6.73 -4.00 8.12
CA ARG A 69 -7.51 -3.09 8.99
C ARG A 69 -7.39 -1.63 8.53
N ALA A 70 -6.19 -1.20 8.11
CA ALA A 70 -5.97 0.16 7.62
C ALA A 70 -6.69 0.41 6.29
N PHE A 71 -6.66 -0.56 5.37
CA PHE A 71 -7.40 -0.50 4.11
C PHE A 71 -8.92 -0.54 4.31
N GLN A 72 -9.40 -1.36 5.26
CA GLN A 72 -10.82 -1.44 5.61
C GLN A 72 -11.33 -0.13 6.20
N ARG A 73 -10.57 0.50 7.10
CA ARG A 73 -10.92 1.82 7.65
C ARG A 73 -11.14 2.85 6.55
N LEU A 74 -10.28 2.88 5.53
CA LEU A 74 -10.39 3.80 4.39
C LEU A 74 -11.69 3.64 3.58
N ARG A 75 -12.46 2.56 3.75
CA ARG A 75 -13.80 2.45 3.15
C ARG A 75 -14.75 3.55 3.63
N LYS A 76 -14.60 4.01 4.88
CA LYS A 76 -15.37 5.11 5.50
C LYS A 76 -14.79 6.50 5.21
N GLY A 77 -13.68 6.57 4.47
CA GLY A 77 -12.98 7.81 4.16
C GLY A 77 -13.65 8.65 3.08
N ARG A 78 -13.22 9.90 2.98
CA ARG A 78 -13.61 10.78 1.87
C ARG A 78 -12.97 10.26 0.59
N ALA A 79 -13.73 10.31 -0.50
CA ALA A 79 -13.33 9.74 -1.79
C ALA A 79 -13.32 10.81 -2.87
N GLY A 80 -12.45 10.65 -3.85
CA GLY A 80 -12.42 11.47 -5.05
C GLY A 80 -12.10 10.60 -6.26
N ARG A 81 -12.74 10.88 -7.39
CA ARG A 81 -12.61 10.06 -8.60
C ARG A 81 -12.11 10.89 -9.78
N GLY A 82 -11.01 10.43 -10.36
CA GLY A 82 -10.49 10.82 -11.67
C GLY A 82 -10.88 9.81 -12.76
N ARG A 83 -10.32 10.00 -13.95
CA ARG A 83 -10.45 9.13 -15.11
C ARG A 83 -9.63 7.85 -14.97
N TYR A 84 -8.40 7.95 -14.47
CA TYR A 84 -7.42 6.87 -14.38
C TYR A 84 -7.23 6.38 -12.93
N VAL A 85 -7.54 7.24 -11.95
CA VAL A 85 -7.39 6.89 -10.53
C VAL A 85 -8.63 7.24 -9.71
N SER A 86 -8.85 6.49 -8.64
CA SER A 86 -9.74 6.86 -7.55
C SER A 86 -8.93 6.94 -6.26
N VAL A 87 -9.19 7.96 -5.45
CA VAL A 87 -8.52 8.16 -4.17
C VAL A 87 -9.52 8.02 -3.02
N LYS A 88 -9.07 7.47 -1.91
CA LYS A 88 -9.79 7.48 -0.63
C LYS A 88 -8.83 7.87 0.48
N TRP A 89 -9.27 8.68 1.43
CA TRP A 89 -8.41 9.10 2.53
C TRP A 89 -9.16 9.26 3.84
N LEU A 90 -8.39 9.17 4.94
CA LEU A 90 -8.83 9.47 6.29
C LEU A 90 -7.72 10.24 7.02
N PRO A 91 -8.06 11.23 7.88
CA PRO A 91 -7.08 11.87 8.75
C PRO A 91 -6.32 10.84 9.60
N ALA A 92 -5.01 11.00 9.72
CA ALA A 92 -4.15 10.15 10.53
C ALA A 92 -2.94 10.94 11.02
N ALA A 93 -2.23 10.43 12.03
CA ALA A 93 -1.04 11.09 12.58
C ALA A 93 0.15 11.14 11.61
N GLU A 94 0.16 10.33 10.55
CA GLU A 94 1.24 10.29 9.57
C GLU A 94 0.66 10.08 8.16
N LEU A 95 1.37 10.60 7.16
CA LEU A 95 1.07 10.31 5.76
C LEU A 95 1.50 8.88 5.41
N ARG A 96 0.53 7.97 5.21
CA ARG A 96 0.77 6.60 4.75
C ARG A 96 -0.03 6.31 3.50
N VAL A 97 0.64 5.83 2.45
CA VAL A 97 0.02 5.65 1.14
C VAL A 97 -0.04 4.19 0.71
N GLY A 98 -1.22 3.74 0.33
CA GLY A 98 -1.47 2.46 -0.35
C GLY A 98 -1.72 2.70 -1.83
N ILE A 99 -1.01 1.99 -2.70
CA ILE A 99 -1.25 2.03 -4.16
C ILE A 99 -1.75 0.65 -4.61
N VAL A 100 -2.98 0.62 -5.10
CA VAL A 100 -3.61 -0.58 -5.65
C VAL A 100 -3.76 -0.39 -7.16
N VAL A 101 -3.31 -1.38 -7.92
CA VAL A 101 -3.42 -1.36 -9.39
C VAL A 101 -4.19 -2.61 -9.81
N SER A 102 -5.28 -2.42 -10.55
CA SER A 102 -6.13 -3.51 -11.01
C SER A 102 -5.33 -4.57 -11.78
N LYS A 103 -5.70 -5.85 -11.63
CA LYS A 103 -5.14 -6.94 -12.44
C LYS A 103 -5.42 -6.73 -13.94
N LYS A 104 -6.52 -6.05 -14.28
CA LYS A 104 -6.94 -5.74 -15.66
C LYS A 104 -6.03 -4.73 -16.40
N VAL A 105 -5.14 -4.03 -15.70
CA VAL A 105 -4.18 -3.09 -16.29
C VAL A 105 -3.19 -3.80 -17.23
N GLY A 106 -2.81 -5.04 -16.90
CA GLY A 106 -1.92 -5.86 -17.72
C GLY A 106 -0.90 -6.65 -16.90
N LYS A 107 0.18 -7.09 -17.58
CA LYS A 107 1.28 -7.85 -16.99
C LYS A 107 1.97 -7.09 -15.85
N ALA A 108 2.79 -7.80 -15.07
CA ALA A 108 3.51 -7.24 -13.92
C ALA A 108 4.31 -5.97 -14.27
N VAL A 109 4.97 -5.94 -15.43
CA VAL A 109 5.75 -4.79 -15.91
C VAL A 109 4.89 -3.53 -16.06
N VAL A 110 3.71 -3.65 -16.68
CA VAL A 110 2.78 -2.53 -16.88
C VAL A 110 2.26 -2.03 -15.53
N ARG A 111 1.83 -2.94 -14.64
CA ARG A 111 1.38 -2.57 -13.28
C ARG A 111 2.48 -1.88 -12.48
N ASN A 112 3.72 -2.36 -12.58
CA ASN A 112 4.86 -1.76 -11.89
C ASN A 112 5.20 -0.37 -12.45
N LYS A 113 5.13 -0.19 -13.78
CA LYS A 113 5.27 1.13 -14.41
C LYS A 113 4.26 2.13 -13.85
N VAL A 114 2.99 1.75 -13.76
CA VAL A 114 1.92 2.59 -13.17
C VAL A 114 2.21 2.89 -11.70
N LYS A 115 2.55 1.88 -10.87
CA LYS A 115 2.89 2.08 -9.45
C LYS A 115 4.06 3.06 -9.27
N ARG A 116 5.11 2.94 -10.08
CA ARG A 116 6.27 3.85 -10.03
C ARG A 116 5.88 5.28 -10.36
N ARG A 117 5.12 5.48 -11.44
CA ARG A 117 4.60 6.80 -11.83
C ARG A 117 3.74 7.42 -10.74
N LEU A 118 2.80 6.66 -10.16
CA LEU A 118 1.96 7.14 -9.06
C LEU A 118 2.78 7.52 -7.83
N ARG A 119 3.77 6.70 -7.44
CA ARG A 119 4.65 7.01 -6.30
C ARG A 119 5.44 8.30 -6.54
N GLU A 120 5.92 8.52 -7.75
CA GLU A 120 6.64 9.73 -8.13
C GLU A 120 5.73 10.97 -8.10
N ILE A 121 4.52 10.86 -8.64
CA ILE A 121 3.51 11.93 -8.57
C ILE A 121 3.23 12.30 -7.11
N LEU A 122 2.94 11.31 -6.26
CA LEU A 122 2.61 11.51 -4.86
C LEU A 122 3.78 12.12 -4.06
N ARG A 123 5.03 11.80 -4.41
CA ARG A 123 6.22 12.38 -3.78
C ARG A 123 6.36 13.89 -4.07
N ARG A 124 5.91 14.34 -5.25
CA ARG A 124 5.96 15.74 -5.69
C ARG A 124 4.84 16.61 -5.10
N LEU A 125 3.80 15.99 -4.54
CA LEU A 125 2.65 16.69 -3.97
C LEU A 125 2.84 16.93 -2.47
N HIS A 126 2.46 18.11 -2.00
CA HIS A 126 2.34 18.40 -0.58
C HIS A 126 1.02 17.83 -0.06
N LEU A 127 1.08 16.66 0.58
CA LEU A 127 -0.10 15.99 1.14
C LEU A 127 -0.13 16.18 2.67
N PRO A 128 -1.30 16.48 3.27
CA PRO A 128 -1.43 16.55 4.72
C PRO A 128 -1.34 15.14 5.33
N GLN A 129 -1.28 15.10 6.66
CA GLN A 129 -1.18 13.83 7.38
C GLN A 129 -2.48 13.03 7.26
N ALA A 130 -2.40 11.93 6.52
CA ALA A 130 -3.55 11.10 6.22
C ALA A 130 -3.12 9.68 5.83
N HIS A 131 -4.00 8.72 6.09
CA HIS A 131 -3.95 7.47 5.35
C HIS A 131 -4.59 7.71 3.98
N LEU A 132 -3.87 7.42 2.89
CA LEU A 132 -4.30 7.63 1.52
C LEU A 132 -4.25 6.31 0.74
N LEU A 133 -5.35 5.96 0.07
CA LEU A 133 -5.42 4.85 -0.87
C LEU A 133 -5.63 5.40 -2.27
N VAL A 134 -4.74 5.04 -3.20
CA VAL A 134 -4.87 5.33 -4.62
C VAL A 134 -5.14 4.03 -5.37
N VAL A 135 -6.26 3.96 -6.06
CA VAL A 135 -6.68 2.81 -6.87
C VAL A 135 -6.60 3.20 -8.35
N ALA A 136 -5.70 2.56 -9.10
CA ALA A 136 -5.58 2.76 -10.54
C ALA A 136 -6.54 1.86 -11.31
N SER A 137 -7.30 2.46 -12.22
CA SER A 137 -8.21 1.78 -13.14
C SER A 137 -7.44 1.15 -14.32
N PRO A 138 -8.06 0.24 -15.10
CA PRO A 138 -7.43 -0.39 -16.26
C PRO A 138 -6.88 0.62 -17.28
N GLU A 139 -7.57 1.74 -17.46
CA GLU A 139 -7.26 2.82 -18.40
C GLU A 139 -5.95 3.55 -18.04
N ALA A 140 -5.47 3.44 -16.79
CA ALA A 140 -4.23 4.06 -16.34
C ALA A 140 -2.97 3.56 -17.09
N ARG A 141 -3.07 2.45 -17.84
CA ARG A 141 -1.99 1.93 -18.69
C ARG A 141 -1.74 2.79 -19.93
N GLU A 142 -2.78 3.45 -20.43
CA GLU A 142 -2.77 4.27 -21.66
C GLU A 142 -2.35 5.72 -21.36
N ALA A 143 -2.54 6.17 -20.11
CA ALA A 143 -2.18 7.52 -19.70
C ALA A 143 -0.66 7.78 -19.75
N ASP A 144 -0.27 8.94 -20.24
CA ASP A 144 1.08 9.47 -20.05
C ASP A 144 1.31 9.94 -18.60
N PHE A 145 2.53 10.39 -18.27
CA PHE A 145 2.83 10.86 -16.92
C PHE A 145 2.08 12.14 -16.54
N ALA A 146 1.93 13.07 -17.49
CA ALA A 146 1.30 14.37 -17.25
C ALA A 146 -0.22 14.23 -17.08
N GLU A 147 -0.86 13.38 -17.88
CA GLU A 147 -2.26 12.98 -17.73
C GLU A 147 -2.52 12.33 -16.38
N LEU A 148 -1.67 11.38 -15.99
CA LEU A 148 -1.80 10.71 -14.69
C LEU A 148 -1.59 11.70 -13.54
N PHE A 149 -0.63 12.63 -13.66
CA PHE A 149 -0.40 13.69 -12.68
C PHE A 149 -1.64 14.58 -12.52
N ARG A 150 -2.18 15.10 -13.63
CA ARG A 150 -3.39 15.93 -13.64
C ARG A 150 -4.58 15.20 -13.03
N ASP A 151 -4.74 13.92 -13.37
CA ASP A 151 -5.87 13.12 -12.88
C ASP A 151 -5.77 12.82 -11.37
N VAL A 152 -4.56 12.54 -10.87
CA VAL A 152 -4.31 12.38 -9.42
C VAL A 152 -4.62 13.67 -8.68
N VAL A 153 -4.12 14.82 -9.13
CA VAL A 153 -4.41 16.13 -8.51
C VAL A 153 -5.91 16.41 -8.52
N ARG A 154 -6.60 16.14 -9.64
CA ARG A 154 -8.06 16.29 -9.76
C ARG A 154 -8.79 15.38 -8.77
N ALA A 155 -8.40 14.11 -8.65
CA ALA A 155 -9.02 13.18 -7.73
C ALA A 155 -8.80 13.60 -6.26
N LEU A 156 -7.61 14.09 -5.92
CA LEU A 156 -7.28 14.60 -4.59
C LEU A 156 -8.10 15.85 -4.23
N ARG A 157 -8.22 16.81 -5.16
CA ARG A 157 -9.08 17.99 -4.98
C ARG A 157 -10.54 17.62 -4.77
N LYS A 158 -11.08 16.72 -5.61
CA LYS A 158 -12.45 16.21 -5.46
C LYS A 158 -12.68 15.48 -4.14
N SER A 159 -11.65 14.87 -3.55
CA SER A 159 -11.76 14.22 -2.24
C SER A 159 -11.67 15.21 -1.06
N GLY A 160 -11.31 16.47 -1.31
CA GLY A 160 -11.10 17.49 -0.29
C GLY A 160 -9.83 17.32 0.53
N LEU A 161 -8.84 16.53 0.07
CA LEU A 161 -7.55 16.38 0.76
C LEU A 161 -6.59 17.54 0.48
N VAL A 162 -6.69 18.11 -0.72
CA VAL A 162 -5.90 19.26 -1.18
C VAL A 162 -6.86 20.31 -1.72
N GLN A 163 -6.51 21.57 -1.54
CA GLN A 163 -7.28 22.72 -2.04
C GLN A 163 -6.85 23.09 -3.47
#